data_AF-A0A836B0G5-F1
#
_entry.id   AF-A0A836B0G5-F1
#
_cell.length_a   1.000
_cell.length_b   1.000
_cell.length_c   1.000
_cell.angle_alpha   90.00
_cell.angle_beta   90.00
_cell.angle_gamma   90.00
#
_symmetry.space_group_name_H-M   'P 1'
#
loop_
_entity.id
_entity.type
_entity.pdbx_description
1 polymer ?
#
loop_
_entity_poly.entity_id
_entity_poly.type
_entity_poly.pdbx_seq_one_letter_code
_entity_poly.pdbx_strand_id
1 'polypeptide(L)'
;MTNSSATCCSPDRWNLTTDRISDGFTPRQKESTVNNRCDFHRGVDLPAPIGSPIFAVADGYLYRVKEAFINGASDGIGVYIRHNRAPGKSCVKSAGGSWFSAYMHLSATVWNKTCDSEAACNVTVTKGQKIGSVGVSVSGFPHVHFEVRDPPTYDNCSANWQADAVNPFRLLPYNRTHPAHATRLNITAVTGAGAGSDSPRVSLFFNTTRYDWNKVLVVMRNGVGAVIGTFQAPNDTSYGSYNVLPNFYDTELWNRQWTHRDSSVAPWASFGCGSGSGSNNSCPYCNKHAASYDPNTHLDAQCPDSPSACCFNGVRMEPYIFNNRTTGMAYNATFNLTKAASEAAVCVEAYLLSKSPLTGEYDGSILGAASWGWCFDTVAGGTEGGEEEAKQQAARRRLLMAAAADGAGAGAGQQQQQQQQQQQQQQQQQQQQQQQMQQQQQQQQQQQQQPVVVVVVVVVVVVVVVVVVVVVVMVMAGRS
;
A
#
# COMPACT_ATOMS: atom_id res chain seq x y z
N MET A 1 -3.59 1.10 49.13
CA MET A 1 -2.38 1.01 48.31
C MET A 1 -2.81 1.21 46.87
N THR A 2 -2.46 2.36 46.33
CA THR A 2 -2.92 2.88 45.04
C THR A 2 -2.34 2.08 43.88
N ASN A 3 -3.22 1.80 42.93
CA ASN A 3 -3.05 1.09 41.68
C ASN A 3 -1.88 1.69 40.87
N SER A 4 -0.73 0.99 40.83
CA SER A 4 0.39 1.34 39.97
C SER A 4 0.07 0.89 38.55
N SER A 5 -0.53 1.79 37.78
CA SER A 5 -0.67 1.69 36.33
C SER A 5 0.70 1.36 35.71
N ALA A 6 0.75 0.30 34.92
CA ALA A 6 1.89 -0.05 34.09
C ALA A 6 2.08 1.00 32.97
N THR A 7 2.66 2.16 33.31
CA THR A 7 3.11 3.21 32.39
C THR A 7 4.60 3.06 32.03
N CYS A 8 5.21 1.89 32.25
CA CYS A 8 6.69 1.74 32.19
C CYS A 8 7.27 1.26 30.85
N CYS A 9 6.49 1.19 29.77
CA CYS A 9 7.07 0.99 28.44
C CYS A 9 6.91 2.28 27.64
N SER A 10 7.94 3.15 27.67
CA SER A 10 8.02 4.23 26.70
C SER A 10 7.86 3.63 25.29
N PRO A 11 6.99 4.20 24.44
CA PRO A 11 6.85 3.78 23.04
C PRO A 11 8.14 3.96 22.21
N ASP A 12 9.21 4.52 22.79
CA ASP A 12 10.44 4.94 22.13
C ASP A 12 11.57 3.89 22.10
N ARG A 13 11.32 2.61 22.42
CA ARG A 13 12.41 1.61 22.49
C ARG A 13 13.01 1.17 21.16
N TRP A 14 12.40 1.54 20.05
CA TRP A 14 13.05 1.47 18.74
C TRP A 14 13.60 2.85 18.44
N ASN A 15 14.84 3.12 18.89
CA ASN A 15 15.49 4.39 18.61
C ASN A 15 16.09 4.34 17.19
N LEU A 16 15.21 4.24 16.18
CA LEU A 16 15.56 4.14 14.76
C LEU A 16 16.27 5.39 14.22
N THR A 17 16.51 6.40 15.06
CA THR A 17 17.41 7.52 14.74
C THR A 17 18.88 7.15 14.87
N THR A 18 19.22 6.12 15.65
CA THR A 18 20.60 5.63 15.84
C THR A 18 20.79 4.17 15.42
N ASP A 19 19.71 3.39 15.44
CA ASP A 19 19.77 1.97 15.11
C ASP A 19 19.89 1.79 13.58
N ARG A 20 20.93 1.07 13.17
CA ARG A 20 21.18 0.75 11.76
C ARG A 20 20.22 -0.36 11.34
N ILE A 21 19.43 -0.11 10.31
CA ILE A 21 18.76 -1.22 9.63
C ILE A 21 19.77 -1.94 8.72
N SER A 22 19.68 -3.26 8.63
CA SER A 22 20.52 -4.03 7.69
C SER A 22 19.87 -4.18 6.33
N ASP A 23 18.54 -4.10 6.26
CA ASP A 23 17.78 -4.12 5.01
C ASP A 23 16.44 -3.37 5.14
N GLY A 24 15.99 -2.74 4.05
CA GLY A 24 14.83 -1.84 4.02
C GLY A 24 13.65 -2.41 3.20
N PHE A 25 12.50 -1.76 3.21
CA PHE A 25 11.34 -2.16 2.40
C PHE A 25 11.50 -1.66 0.95
N THR A 26 12.12 -2.47 0.09
CA THR A 26 12.61 -2.00 -1.22
C THR A 26 13.16 -3.16 -2.07
N PRO A 27 13.34 -2.99 -3.40
CA PRO A 27 14.22 -3.88 -4.16
C PRO A 27 15.64 -3.86 -3.60
N ARG A 28 16.25 -5.02 -3.52
CA ARG A 28 17.60 -5.21 -2.96
C ARG A 28 18.39 -6.25 -3.75
N GLN A 29 19.68 -6.31 -3.48
CA GLN A 29 20.51 -7.45 -3.86
C GLN A 29 20.51 -8.47 -2.73
N LYS A 30 20.04 -9.70 -2.98
CA LYS A 30 20.05 -10.77 -2.00
C LYS A 30 21.41 -11.45 -1.97
N GLU A 31 22.26 -11.01 -1.04
CA GLU A 31 23.63 -11.51 -0.86
C GLU A 31 23.69 -13.03 -0.65
N SER A 32 22.65 -13.62 -0.03
CA SER A 32 22.57 -15.07 0.23
C SER A 32 22.35 -15.93 -1.03
N THR A 33 22.40 -15.34 -2.23
CA THR A 33 22.20 -16.06 -3.49
C THR A 33 23.40 -15.87 -4.40
N VAL A 34 23.68 -16.90 -5.22
CA VAL A 34 24.71 -16.82 -6.26
C VAL A 34 24.36 -15.63 -7.18
N ASN A 35 25.33 -14.73 -7.36
CA ASN A 35 25.25 -13.52 -8.20
C ASN A 35 24.41 -12.35 -7.68
N ASN A 36 24.17 -12.23 -6.36
CA ASN A 36 23.50 -11.06 -5.77
C ASN A 36 22.15 -10.77 -6.42
N ARG A 37 21.32 -11.82 -6.56
CA ARG A 37 20.04 -11.73 -7.24
C ARG A 37 19.21 -10.56 -6.70
N CYS A 38 18.63 -9.78 -7.61
CA CYS A 38 17.54 -8.87 -7.27
C CYS A 38 16.40 -9.63 -6.56
N ASP A 39 15.99 -9.10 -5.41
CA ASP A 39 14.85 -9.56 -4.60
C ASP A 39 14.06 -8.34 -4.14
N PHE A 40 12.74 -8.47 -3.94
CA PHE A 40 11.97 -7.42 -3.28
C PHE A 40 11.85 -7.74 -1.78
N HIS A 41 12.44 -6.89 -0.95
CA HIS A 41 12.40 -7.05 0.50
C HIS A 41 11.10 -6.46 1.07
N ARG A 42 10.25 -7.33 1.62
CA ARG A 42 8.86 -7.03 2.02
C ARG A 42 8.74 -6.57 3.48
N GLY A 43 9.87 -6.33 4.12
CA GLY A 43 9.94 -5.88 5.49
C GLY A 43 11.15 -5.00 5.71
N VAL A 44 11.60 -4.97 6.94
CA VAL A 44 12.86 -4.35 7.36
C VAL A 44 13.61 -5.35 8.21
N ASP A 45 14.92 -5.44 7.99
CA ASP A 45 15.79 -6.28 8.81
C ASP A 45 16.47 -5.39 9.83
N LEU A 46 16.26 -5.75 11.09
CA LEU A 46 16.66 -4.96 12.24
C LEU A 46 17.68 -5.77 13.05
N PRO A 47 18.99 -5.49 12.91
CA PRO A 47 20.05 -6.18 13.61
C PRO A 47 19.90 -6.04 15.12
N ALA A 48 20.00 -7.16 15.82
CA ALA A 48 20.02 -7.21 17.27
C ALA A 48 20.67 -8.51 17.73
N PRO A 49 21.33 -8.54 18.91
CA PRO A 49 21.90 -9.78 19.45
C PRO A 49 20.83 -10.88 19.60
N ILE A 50 21.20 -12.14 19.34
CA ILE A 50 20.34 -13.31 19.61
C ILE A 50 19.87 -13.26 21.07
N GLY A 51 18.59 -13.54 21.29
CA GLY A 51 17.96 -13.52 22.61
C GLY A 51 17.34 -12.18 22.99
N SER A 52 17.69 -11.07 22.29
CA SER A 52 17.11 -9.75 22.55
C SER A 52 15.58 -9.79 22.50
N PRO A 53 14.87 -9.19 23.47
CA PRO A 53 13.43 -9.30 23.55
C PRO A 53 12.75 -8.52 22.42
N ILE A 54 11.69 -9.09 21.86
CA ILE A 54 10.85 -8.45 20.85
C ILE A 54 9.48 -8.20 21.46
N PHE A 55 8.92 -7.02 21.16
CA PHE A 55 7.66 -6.55 21.72
C PHE A 55 6.66 -6.23 20.62
N ALA A 56 5.37 -6.45 20.90
CA ALA A 56 4.30 -6.11 19.96
C ALA A 56 4.20 -4.59 19.75
N VAL A 57 4.11 -4.16 18.48
CA VAL A 57 4.05 -2.72 18.12
C VAL A 57 2.70 -2.07 18.43
N ALA A 58 1.64 -2.87 18.55
CA ALA A 58 0.27 -2.41 18.80
C ALA A 58 -0.56 -3.53 19.46
N ASP A 59 -1.70 -3.15 20.04
CA ASP A 59 -2.70 -4.09 20.54
C ASP A 59 -3.27 -4.93 19.38
N GLY A 60 -3.65 -6.18 19.67
CA GLY A 60 -4.19 -7.07 18.65
C GLY A 60 -4.48 -8.48 19.15
N TYR A 61 -4.55 -9.40 18.20
CA TYR A 61 -4.78 -10.82 18.43
C TYR A 61 -3.66 -11.62 17.77
N LEU A 62 -3.13 -12.61 18.48
CA LEU A 62 -2.18 -13.55 17.92
C LEU A 62 -2.87 -14.31 16.78
N TYR A 63 -2.38 -14.13 15.57
CA TYR A 63 -2.96 -14.73 14.38
C TYR A 63 -2.29 -16.06 14.04
N ARG A 64 -0.96 -16.11 14.14
CA ARG A 64 -0.20 -17.31 13.81
C ARG A 64 1.16 -17.32 14.48
N VAL A 65 1.61 -18.52 14.88
CA VAL A 65 3.01 -18.82 15.22
C VAL A 65 3.43 -20.03 14.40
N LYS A 66 4.41 -19.85 13.51
CA LYS A 66 4.92 -20.93 12.65
C LYS A 66 6.44 -20.97 12.67
N GLU A 67 7.00 -22.16 12.62
CA GLU A 67 8.41 -22.32 12.28
C GLU A 67 8.56 -22.33 10.76
N ALA A 68 9.49 -21.53 10.24
CA ALA A 68 9.80 -21.51 8.82
C ALA A 68 10.99 -22.44 8.56
N PHE A 69 10.96 -23.16 7.44
CA PHE A 69 12.07 -24.00 7.01
C PHE A 69 12.44 -23.67 5.57
N ILE A 70 13.74 -23.54 5.29
CA ILE A 70 14.30 -23.36 3.95
C ILE A 70 15.28 -24.51 3.71
N ASN A 71 15.02 -25.33 2.69
CA ASN A 71 15.83 -26.50 2.34
C ASN A 71 16.08 -27.45 3.53
N GLY A 72 15.09 -27.61 4.41
CA GLY A 72 15.19 -28.44 5.61
C GLY A 72 15.91 -27.81 6.81
N ALA A 73 16.51 -26.62 6.65
CA ALA A 73 17.05 -25.85 7.76
C ALA A 73 15.99 -24.90 8.33
N SER A 74 15.94 -24.76 9.65
CA SER A 74 15.05 -23.77 10.30
C SER A 74 15.49 -22.36 9.90
N ASP A 75 14.52 -21.57 9.42
CA ASP A 75 14.65 -20.14 9.14
C ASP A 75 14.12 -19.29 10.32
N GLY A 76 13.92 -19.95 11.46
CA GLY A 76 13.43 -19.38 12.70
C GLY A 76 11.90 -19.35 12.80
N ILE A 77 11.43 -18.83 13.94
CA ILE A 77 10.01 -18.74 14.23
C ILE A 77 9.45 -17.42 13.70
N GLY A 78 8.27 -17.48 13.09
CA GLY A 78 7.47 -16.34 12.67
C GLY A 78 6.26 -16.15 13.58
N VAL A 79 6.12 -14.96 14.16
CA VAL A 79 4.95 -14.50 14.93
C VAL A 79 4.18 -13.49 14.09
N TYR A 80 2.86 -13.67 14.00
CA TYR A 80 1.97 -12.81 13.23
C TYR A 80 0.86 -12.31 14.16
N ILE A 81 0.69 -11.00 14.25
CA ILE A 81 -0.33 -10.36 15.08
C ILE A 81 -1.28 -9.61 14.15
N ARG A 82 -2.57 -9.90 14.29
CA ARG A 82 -3.64 -9.14 13.63
C ARG A 82 -4.02 -7.96 14.50
N HIS A 83 -4.11 -6.79 13.89
CA HIS A 83 -4.47 -5.55 14.51
C HIS A 83 -5.78 -5.02 13.95
N ASN A 84 -6.53 -4.42 14.85
CA ASN A 84 -7.75 -3.71 14.51
C ASN A 84 -7.42 -2.27 14.12
N ARG A 85 -7.92 -1.79 12.98
CA ARG A 85 -7.99 -0.34 12.67
C ARG A 85 -8.96 0.36 13.65
N ALA A 86 -8.60 1.54 14.15
CA ALA A 86 -9.38 2.25 15.18
C ALA A 86 -10.85 2.52 14.74
N PRO A 87 -11.84 2.58 15.65
CA PRO A 87 -13.24 2.88 15.32
C PRO A 87 -13.37 4.26 14.64
N GLY A 88 -14.11 4.34 13.53
CA GLY A 88 -14.03 5.44 12.54
C GLY A 88 -13.24 5.05 11.28
N LYS A 89 -12.46 3.96 11.38
CA LYS A 89 -11.95 3.07 10.31
C LYS A 89 -12.17 1.62 10.81
N SER A 90 -13.43 1.26 10.99
CA SER A 90 -14.00 0.24 11.91
C SER A 90 -13.47 -1.21 11.89
N CYS A 91 -13.40 -1.81 13.09
CA CYS A 91 -13.17 -3.25 13.31
C CYS A 91 -14.42 -4.03 13.72
N VAL A 92 -15.55 -3.68 13.12
CA VAL A 92 -16.53 -4.73 12.83
C VAL A 92 -15.91 -5.60 11.74
N LYS A 93 -16.20 -6.91 11.73
CA LYS A 93 -16.01 -7.79 10.56
C LYS A 93 -16.52 -7.19 9.22
N SER A 94 -17.21 -6.05 9.24
CA SER A 94 -17.86 -5.41 8.11
C SER A 94 -17.60 -3.90 7.87
N ALA A 95 -16.66 -3.17 8.52
CA ALA A 95 -16.57 -1.71 8.22
C ALA A 95 -15.22 -0.95 8.25
N GLY A 96 -14.06 -1.60 8.31
CA GLY A 96 -12.79 -0.82 8.29
C GLY A 96 -11.50 -1.62 8.33
N GLY A 97 -11.59 -2.94 8.43
CA GLY A 97 -10.52 -3.85 8.07
C GLY A 97 -9.49 -4.07 9.18
N SER A 98 -8.51 -4.91 8.88
CA SER A 98 -7.42 -5.26 9.79
C SER A 98 -6.10 -5.08 9.07
N TRP A 99 -5.03 -4.91 9.84
CA TRP A 99 -3.66 -4.95 9.34
C TRP A 99 -2.86 -5.92 10.21
N PHE A 100 -1.68 -6.34 9.76
CA PHE A 100 -0.89 -7.37 10.43
C PHE A 100 0.52 -6.87 10.66
N SER A 101 1.10 -7.23 11.80
CA SER A 101 2.54 -7.18 11.99
C SER A 101 3.11 -8.59 11.97
N ALA A 102 4.22 -8.79 11.27
CA ALA A 102 4.94 -10.05 11.24
C ALA A 102 6.36 -9.86 11.78
N TYR A 103 6.78 -10.78 12.64
CA TYR A 103 8.10 -10.80 13.27
C TYR A 103 8.71 -12.17 12.95
N MET A 104 9.77 -12.22 12.16
CA MET A 104 10.37 -13.46 11.68
C MET A 104 11.82 -13.60 12.11
N HIS A 105 12.34 -14.81 11.93
CA HIS A 105 13.68 -15.23 12.33
C HIS A 105 13.88 -15.20 13.85
N LEU A 106 12.82 -15.51 14.61
CA LEU A 106 12.86 -15.53 16.07
C LEU A 106 13.49 -16.84 16.57
N SER A 107 14.27 -16.75 17.65
CA SER A 107 14.84 -17.94 18.32
C SER A 107 13.86 -18.59 19.30
N ALA A 108 12.93 -17.79 19.83
CA ALA A 108 11.91 -18.24 20.76
C ALA A 108 10.68 -17.32 20.69
N THR A 109 9.53 -17.87 21.07
CA THR A 109 8.31 -17.08 21.31
C THR A 109 7.83 -17.31 22.74
N VAL A 110 6.98 -16.43 23.26
CA VAL A 110 6.38 -16.63 24.59
C VAL A 110 5.26 -17.68 24.60
N TRP A 111 4.93 -18.25 23.43
CA TRP A 111 3.90 -19.27 23.26
C TRP A 111 4.54 -20.63 23.00
N ASN A 112 4.14 -21.63 23.78
CA ASN A 112 4.68 -22.99 23.72
C ASN A 112 4.10 -23.85 22.58
N LYS A 113 3.32 -23.28 21.66
CA LYS A 113 2.65 -24.01 20.58
C LYS A 113 2.68 -23.20 19.29
N THR A 114 2.88 -23.90 18.18
CA THR A 114 2.48 -23.38 16.87
C THR A 114 0.95 -23.24 16.86
N CYS A 115 0.48 -22.22 16.17
CA CYS A 115 -0.94 -22.05 15.90
C CYS A 115 -1.08 -21.46 14.50
N ASP A 116 -1.89 -22.09 13.66
CA ASP A 116 -1.94 -21.78 12.23
C ASP A 116 -3.11 -20.85 11.85
N SER A 117 -3.92 -20.43 12.83
CA SER A 117 -5.01 -19.46 12.64
C SER A 117 -5.36 -18.73 13.93
N GLU A 118 -5.99 -17.56 13.81
CA GLU A 118 -6.46 -16.75 14.95
C GLU A 118 -7.38 -17.55 15.88
N ALA A 119 -8.29 -18.36 15.32
CA ALA A 119 -9.20 -19.20 16.09
C ALA A 119 -8.45 -20.27 16.90
N ALA A 120 -7.33 -20.78 16.37
CA ALA A 120 -6.48 -21.74 17.07
C ALA A 120 -5.60 -21.07 18.14
N CYS A 121 -5.16 -19.83 17.92
CA CYS A 121 -4.34 -19.10 18.88
C CYS A 121 -5.18 -18.55 20.05
N ASN A 122 -6.30 -17.86 19.77
CA ASN A 122 -7.20 -17.22 20.73
C ASN A 122 -6.50 -16.45 21.87
N VAL A 123 -5.46 -15.67 21.52
CA VAL A 123 -4.67 -14.87 22.47
C VAL A 123 -4.76 -13.41 22.09
N THR A 124 -5.11 -12.55 23.06
CA THR A 124 -4.96 -11.10 22.95
C THR A 124 -3.51 -10.70 23.21
N VAL A 125 -3.02 -9.75 22.44
CA VAL A 125 -1.68 -9.17 22.61
C VAL A 125 -1.83 -7.67 22.89
N THR A 126 -1.14 -7.17 23.92
CA THR A 126 -1.10 -5.74 24.21
C THR A 126 0.16 -5.10 23.62
N LYS A 127 0.08 -3.83 23.21
CA LYS A 127 1.23 -3.03 22.80
C LYS A 127 2.33 -3.08 23.87
N GLY A 128 3.56 -3.32 23.44
CA GLY A 128 4.71 -3.44 24.34
C GLY A 128 4.79 -4.77 25.10
N GLN A 129 3.88 -5.73 24.89
CA GLN A 129 4.00 -7.08 25.42
C GLN A 129 5.17 -7.80 24.74
N LYS A 130 6.00 -8.51 25.52
CA LYS A 130 7.05 -9.38 24.95
C LYS A 130 6.39 -10.53 24.21
N ILE A 131 6.79 -10.75 22.96
CA ILE A 131 6.23 -11.79 22.07
C ILE A 131 7.26 -12.86 21.68
N GLY A 132 8.54 -12.54 21.81
CA GLY A 132 9.62 -13.49 21.52
C GLY A 132 11.00 -12.90 21.74
N SER A 133 11.98 -13.54 21.13
CA SER A 133 13.38 -13.15 21.17
C SER A 133 14.00 -13.24 19.78
N VAL A 134 14.88 -12.28 19.47
CA VAL A 134 15.66 -12.24 18.23
C VAL A 134 16.42 -13.56 18.04
N GLY A 135 16.39 -14.08 16.82
CA GLY A 135 17.13 -15.28 16.43
C GLY A 135 18.07 -14.99 15.27
N VAL A 136 18.19 -15.98 14.40
CA VAL A 136 19.03 -15.94 13.21
C VAL A 136 18.29 -16.66 12.09
N SER A 137 18.26 -16.06 10.91
CA SER A 137 17.70 -16.70 9.72
C SER A 137 18.77 -17.52 9.01
N VAL A 138 18.39 -18.23 7.94
CA VAL A 138 19.39 -18.91 7.09
C VAL A 138 20.38 -17.93 6.43
N SER A 139 20.10 -16.63 6.44
CA SER A 139 21.04 -15.60 5.97
C SER A 139 22.28 -15.44 6.85
N GLY A 140 22.26 -15.99 8.08
CA GLY A 140 23.47 -16.17 8.89
C GLY A 140 23.87 -15.00 9.80
N PHE A 141 23.09 -13.92 9.91
CA PHE A 141 23.33 -12.86 10.90
C PHE A 141 22.13 -12.64 11.83
N PRO A 142 22.35 -12.27 13.11
CA PRO A 142 21.26 -12.00 14.05
C PRO A 142 20.44 -10.75 13.71
N HIS A 143 19.14 -10.91 13.50
CA HIS A 143 18.19 -9.82 13.24
C HIS A 143 16.75 -10.28 13.50
N VAL A 144 15.84 -9.32 13.56
CA VAL A 144 14.41 -9.56 13.32
C VAL A 144 14.05 -9.04 11.94
N HIS A 145 13.37 -9.88 11.16
CA HIS A 145 12.69 -9.42 9.95
C HIS A 145 11.29 -8.99 10.34
N PHE A 146 10.98 -7.71 10.15
CA PHE A 146 9.71 -7.10 10.54
C PHE A 146 8.92 -6.61 9.33
N GLU A 147 7.69 -7.08 9.19
CA GLU A 147 6.77 -6.62 8.15
C GLU A 147 5.52 -5.98 8.74
N VAL A 148 4.95 -5.04 7.98
CA VAL A 148 3.58 -4.54 8.17
C VAL A 148 2.81 -4.92 6.93
N ARG A 149 1.67 -5.59 7.09
CA ARG A 149 0.78 -5.95 5.98
C ARG A 149 -0.53 -5.20 6.15
N ASP A 150 -0.90 -4.41 5.14
CA ASP A 150 -2.07 -3.53 5.15
C ASP A 150 -3.02 -3.86 3.98
N PRO A 151 -3.82 -4.93 4.11
CA PRO A 151 -4.71 -5.40 3.07
C PRO A 151 -5.88 -4.44 2.85
N PRO A 152 -6.54 -4.51 1.68
CA PRO A 152 -7.72 -3.72 1.43
C PRO A 152 -8.87 -4.19 2.33
N THR A 153 -9.81 -3.30 2.64
CA THR A 153 -10.89 -3.58 3.61
C THR A 153 -11.81 -4.72 3.22
N TYR A 154 -11.94 -5.02 1.92
CA TYR A 154 -12.74 -6.12 1.40
C TYR A 154 -12.03 -7.48 1.47
N ASP A 155 -10.72 -7.50 1.72
CA ASP A 155 -9.91 -8.72 1.75
C ASP A 155 -9.26 -8.91 3.12
N ASN A 156 -10.12 -9.10 4.13
CA ASN A 156 -9.71 -9.27 5.51
C ASN A 156 -9.12 -10.66 5.83
N CYS A 157 -9.20 -11.60 4.87
CA CYS A 157 -8.83 -13.01 5.04
C CYS A 157 -7.57 -13.41 4.25
N SER A 158 -7.28 -12.78 3.09
CA SER A 158 -5.96 -12.95 2.44
C SER A 158 -4.85 -12.18 3.17
N ALA A 159 -5.25 -11.29 4.08
CA ALA A 159 -4.50 -10.24 4.76
C ALA A 159 -3.12 -10.54 5.39
N ASN A 160 -2.73 -11.82 5.44
CA ASN A 160 -1.37 -12.25 5.72
C ASN A 160 -0.60 -12.55 4.41
N TRP A 161 -0.91 -11.90 3.30
CA TRP A 161 -0.16 -12.09 2.07
C TRP A 161 0.98 -11.09 1.99
N GLN A 162 2.12 -11.56 1.51
CA GLN A 162 3.30 -10.75 1.28
C GLN A 162 3.03 -9.59 0.28
N ALA A 163 2.01 -9.73 -0.56
CA ALA A 163 1.55 -8.71 -1.50
C ALA A 163 0.95 -7.47 -0.81
N ASP A 164 0.49 -7.63 0.42
CA ASP A 164 -0.07 -6.54 1.21
C ASP A 164 0.99 -5.89 2.10
N ALA A 165 2.25 -6.32 2.01
CA ALA A 165 3.31 -5.67 2.74
C ALA A 165 3.45 -4.21 2.28
N VAL A 166 3.51 -3.31 3.25
CA VAL A 166 3.69 -1.87 3.10
C VAL A 166 4.95 -1.43 3.83
N ASN A 167 5.44 -0.23 3.56
CA ASN A 167 6.67 0.25 4.19
C ASN A 167 6.49 0.32 5.73
N PRO A 168 7.23 -0.48 6.53
CA PRO A 168 7.05 -0.53 7.99
C PRO A 168 7.34 0.78 8.72
N PHE A 169 8.12 1.69 8.13
CA PHE A 169 8.40 3.02 8.70
C PHE A 169 7.20 3.98 8.68
N ARG A 170 6.05 3.53 8.16
CA ARG A 170 4.75 4.16 8.42
C ARG A 170 4.25 3.94 9.84
N LEU A 171 4.65 2.85 10.50
CA LEU A 171 4.20 2.49 11.84
C LEU A 171 5.32 2.54 12.89
N LEU A 172 6.54 2.20 12.50
CA LEU A 172 7.66 2.21 13.44
C LEU A 172 7.96 3.65 13.90
N PRO A 173 8.25 3.85 15.21
CA PRO A 173 8.64 5.16 15.72
C PRO A 173 9.98 5.55 15.10
N TYR A 174 9.92 6.46 14.14
CA TYR A 174 11.06 6.92 13.35
C TYR A 174 10.99 8.44 13.26
N ASN A 175 12.03 9.14 13.74
CA ASN A 175 12.07 10.59 13.66
C ASN A 175 12.42 11.04 12.23
N ARG A 176 11.39 11.19 11.41
CA ARG A 176 11.47 11.68 10.02
C ARG A 176 12.18 13.04 9.89
N THR A 177 12.20 13.83 10.96
CA THR A 177 12.79 15.17 11.02
C THR A 177 14.22 15.18 11.58
N HIS A 178 14.80 14.00 11.85
CA HIS A 178 16.14 13.94 12.42
C HIS A 178 17.16 14.61 11.47
N PRO A 179 18.02 15.53 11.95
CA PRO A 179 18.96 16.29 11.09
C PRO A 179 19.97 15.45 10.33
N ALA A 180 20.27 14.23 10.80
CA ALA A 180 21.13 13.30 10.08
C ALA A 180 20.46 12.67 8.83
N HIS A 181 19.16 12.88 8.65
CA HIS A 181 18.49 12.46 7.43
C HIS A 181 18.89 13.34 6.26
N ALA A 182 19.43 12.69 5.23
CA ALA A 182 19.88 13.33 4.01
C ALA A 182 19.43 12.50 2.82
N THR A 183 18.96 13.19 1.80
CA THR A 183 18.60 12.61 0.52
C THR A 183 19.35 13.38 -0.57
N ARG A 184 20.00 12.64 -1.46
CA ARG A 184 20.59 13.15 -2.68
C ARG A 184 19.90 12.44 -3.84
N LEU A 185 19.36 13.21 -4.77
CA LEU A 185 18.75 12.73 -6.00
C LEU A 185 19.37 13.52 -7.14
N ASN A 186 19.85 12.83 -8.16
CA ASN A 186 20.48 13.41 -9.34
C ASN A 186 19.90 12.74 -10.59
N ILE A 187 19.55 13.53 -11.61
CA ILE A 187 19.34 12.99 -12.96
C ILE A 187 20.73 12.82 -13.59
N THR A 188 21.12 11.58 -13.86
CA THR A 188 22.47 11.26 -14.36
C THR A 188 22.55 11.23 -15.87
N ALA A 189 21.45 10.92 -16.56
CA ALA A 189 21.38 10.99 -18.01
C ALA A 189 19.92 11.14 -18.48
N VAL A 190 19.76 11.84 -19.61
CA VAL A 190 18.50 11.89 -20.36
C VAL A 190 18.83 11.61 -21.82
N THR A 191 18.23 10.58 -22.42
CA THR A 191 18.38 10.26 -23.84
C THR A 191 17.01 10.23 -24.53
N GLY A 192 16.96 10.50 -25.83
CA GLY A 192 15.69 10.55 -26.59
C GLY A 192 14.76 11.71 -26.21
N ALA A 193 15.26 12.74 -25.52
CA ALA A 193 14.43 13.90 -25.11
C ALA A 193 14.01 14.80 -26.28
N GLY A 194 14.78 14.85 -27.37
CA GLY A 194 14.48 15.70 -28.53
C GLY A 194 13.23 15.28 -29.31
N ALA A 195 12.80 16.14 -30.23
CA ALA A 195 11.81 15.78 -31.24
C ALA A 195 12.35 14.63 -32.13
N GLY A 196 11.45 13.78 -32.64
CA GLY A 196 11.79 12.62 -33.48
C GLY A 196 12.06 11.33 -32.70
N SER A 197 11.96 11.33 -31.37
CA SER A 197 12.00 10.14 -30.54
C SER A 197 10.72 10.03 -29.71
N ASP A 198 10.10 8.85 -29.69
CA ASP A 198 8.91 8.54 -28.88
C ASP A 198 9.26 7.80 -27.57
N SER A 199 10.52 7.42 -27.40
CA SER A 199 10.98 6.50 -26.35
C SER A 199 12.14 7.09 -25.52
N PRO A 200 11.94 8.23 -24.84
CA PRO A 200 12.97 8.82 -23.99
C PRO A 200 13.33 7.91 -22.82
N ARG A 201 14.59 7.99 -22.40
CA ARG A 201 15.10 7.27 -21.23
C ARG A 201 15.72 8.25 -20.26
N VAL A 202 15.30 8.16 -18.99
CA VAL A 202 15.80 8.99 -17.90
C VAL A 202 16.50 8.11 -16.88
N SER A 203 17.80 8.34 -16.68
CA SER A 203 18.59 7.67 -15.66
C SER A 203 18.77 8.59 -14.45
N LEU A 204 18.61 8.04 -13.26
CA LEU A 204 18.71 8.73 -11.98
C LEU A 204 19.71 7.99 -11.09
N PHE A 205 20.37 8.73 -10.21
CA PHE A 205 21.01 8.19 -9.02
C PHE A 205 20.36 8.84 -7.80
N PHE A 206 20.00 8.04 -6.81
CA PHE A 206 19.66 8.59 -5.50
C PHE A 206 20.25 7.80 -4.36
N ASN A 207 20.60 8.53 -3.29
CA ASN A 207 21.05 8.01 -2.02
C ASN A 207 20.27 8.70 -0.91
N THR A 208 19.70 7.93 0.00
CA THR A 208 18.87 8.45 1.08
C THR A 208 19.11 7.71 2.39
N THR A 209 19.22 8.48 3.48
CA THR A 209 19.16 7.93 4.85
C THR A 209 17.74 8.00 5.43
N ARG A 210 16.75 8.38 4.60
CA ARG A 210 15.32 8.27 4.90
C ARG A 210 14.83 6.88 4.50
N TYR A 211 14.38 6.08 5.47
CA TYR A 211 13.90 4.72 5.22
C TYR A 211 12.40 4.65 4.87
N ASP A 212 11.69 5.77 5.01
CA ASP A 212 10.28 5.95 4.70
C ASP A 212 10.04 6.52 3.28
N TRP A 213 11.03 6.47 2.39
CA TRP A 213 10.77 6.75 0.98
C TRP A 213 9.85 5.67 0.40
N ASN A 214 8.94 6.09 -0.47
CA ASN A 214 7.97 5.21 -1.09
C ASN A 214 7.94 5.35 -2.60
N LYS A 215 8.24 6.52 -3.16
CA LYS A 215 8.11 6.72 -4.60
C LYS A 215 9.20 7.57 -5.22
N VAL A 216 9.64 7.14 -6.39
CA VAL A 216 10.40 7.95 -7.34
C VAL A 216 9.43 8.35 -8.46
N LEU A 217 9.35 9.63 -8.78
CA LEU A 217 8.51 10.17 -9.85
C LEU A 217 9.41 10.94 -10.82
N VAL A 218 9.26 10.70 -12.12
CA VAL A 218 9.90 11.45 -13.20
C VAL A 218 8.82 12.22 -13.96
N VAL A 219 9.06 13.50 -14.24
CA VAL A 219 8.15 14.39 -14.95
C VAL A 219 8.92 15.01 -16.10
N MET A 220 8.43 14.86 -17.33
CA MET A 220 9.00 15.57 -18.49
C MET A 220 8.07 16.72 -18.87
N ARG A 221 8.63 17.86 -19.29
CA ARG A 221 7.88 19.02 -19.75
C ARG A 221 8.41 19.51 -21.09
N ASN A 222 7.50 20.00 -21.94
CA ASN A 222 7.86 20.65 -23.20
C ASN A 222 8.23 22.13 -22.98
N GLY A 223 8.53 22.84 -24.08
CA GLY A 223 8.95 24.25 -24.05
C GLY A 223 7.89 25.24 -23.55
N VAL A 224 6.62 24.83 -23.44
CA VAL A 224 5.55 25.65 -22.84
C VAL A 224 5.24 25.24 -21.39
N GLY A 225 6.03 24.32 -20.81
CA GLY A 225 5.86 23.83 -19.44
C GLY A 225 4.78 22.76 -19.26
N ALA A 226 4.09 22.35 -20.34
CA ALA A 226 3.10 21.29 -20.28
C ALA A 226 3.80 19.95 -20.02
N VAL A 227 3.20 19.13 -19.14
CA VAL A 227 3.74 17.81 -18.84
C VAL A 227 3.55 16.92 -20.07
N ILE A 228 4.64 16.34 -20.55
CA ILE A 228 4.66 15.42 -21.68
C ILE A 228 5.21 14.07 -21.25
N GLY A 229 4.93 13.06 -22.07
CA GLY A 229 5.33 11.69 -21.81
C GLY A 229 4.90 11.13 -20.46
N THR A 230 3.68 11.47 -20.08
CA THR A 230 3.00 10.91 -18.93
C THR A 230 2.28 9.62 -19.31
N PHE A 231 2.34 8.68 -18.36
CA PHE A 231 1.23 7.83 -17.91
C PHE A 231 0.29 7.31 -19.03
N GLN A 232 0.43 6.04 -19.42
CA GLN A 232 -0.73 5.28 -19.90
C GLN A 232 -1.76 5.26 -18.76
N ALA A 233 -2.85 6.05 -18.88
CA ALA A 233 -3.90 6.14 -17.86
C ALA A 233 -4.23 4.73 -17.35
N PRO A 234 -4.35 4.51 -16.02
CA PRO A 234 -4.72 3.20 -15.54
C PRO A 234 -6.16 3.08 -16.01
N ASN A 235 -6.40 2.25 -17.02
CA ASN A 235 -7.75 2.07 -17.54
C ASN A 235 -8.70 1.45 -16.49
N ASP A 236 -8.23 1.17 -15.27
CA ASP A 236 -9.08 0.68 -14.21
C ASP A 236 -8.52 1.01 -12.81
N THR A 237 -9.37 1.54 -11.94
CA THR A 237 -9.14 1.62 -10.48
C THR A 237 -9.26 0.26 -9.79
N SER A 238 -9.64 -0.79 -10.54
CA SER A 238 -9.78 -2.16 -10.06
C SER A 238 -8.45 -2.91 -10.12
N TYR A 239 -8.31 -3.91 -9.25
CA TYR A 239 -7.25 -4.93 -9.26
C TYR A 239 -7.09 -5.52 -10.67
N GLY A 240 -6.15 -5.06 -11.52
CA GLY A 240 -6.02 -5.67 -12.84
C GLY A 240 -5.05 -5.04 -13.85
N SER A 241 -5.02 -3.72 -14.01
CA SER A 241 -4.22 -3.12 -15.08
C SER A 241 -2.75 -2.92 -14.67
N TYR A 242 -1.83 -3.53 -15.42
CA TYR A 242 -0.39 -3.30 -15.28
C TYR A 242 0.01 -1.94 -15.87
N ASN A 243 0.85 -1.19 -15.17
CA ASN A 243 1.47 -0.01 -15.73
C ASN A 243 2.59 -0.45 -16.69
N VAL A 244 2.57 0.05 -17.92
CA VAL A 244 3.61 -0.18 -18.94
C VAL A 244 4.37 1.13 -19.14
N LEU A 245 5.70 1.09 -18.99
CA LEU A 245 6.58 2.25 -19.08
C LEU A 245 6.16 3.43 -18.17
N PRO A 246 5.86 3.20 -16.88
CA PRO A 246 5.43 4.28 -16.01
C PRO A 246 6.56 5.25 -15.75
N ASN A 247 6.19 6.52 -15.61
CA ASN A 247 7.09 7.58 -15.18
C ASN A 247 7.32 7.60 -13.66
N PHE A 248 7.01 6.51 -12.97
CA PHE A 248 7.15 6.44 -11.53
C PHE A 248 7.42 5.01 -11.05
N TYR A 249 8.00 4.93 -9.86
CA TYR A 249 8.19 3.71 -9.11
C TYR A 249 7.65 3.90 -7.69
N ASP A 250 6.59 3.20 -7.29
CA ASP A 250 6.05 3.17 -5.91
C ASP A 250 6.34 1.80 -5.27
N THR A 251 7.14 1.76 -4.20
CA THR A 251 7.57 0.51 -3.54
C THR A 251 6.40 -0.37 -3.09
N GLU A 252 5.31 0.21 -2.60
CA GLU A 252 4.16 -0.56 -2.09
C GLU A 252 3.28 -1.05 -3.25
N LEU A 253 3.02 -0.19 -4.24
CA LEU A 253 2.27 -0.58 -5.43
C LEU A 253 2.99 -1.69 -6.19
N TRP A 254 4.30 -1.53 -6.39
CA TRP A 254 5.10 -2.53 -7.06
C TRP A 254 5.25 -3.80 -6.23
N ASN A 255 5.43 -3.73 -4.91
CA ASN A 255 5.39 -4.95 -4.07
C ASN A 255 4.11 -5.75 -4.30
N ARG A 256 2.96 -5.07 -4.33
CA ARG A 256 1.67 -5.71 -4.59
C ARG A 256 1.64 -6.34 -5.98
N GLN A 257 1.98 -5.60 -7.02
CA GLN A 257 2.05 -6.11 -8.41
C GLN A 257 3.09 -7.24 -8.59
N TRP A 258 4.08 -7.31 -7.71
CA TRP A 258 5.20 -8.25 -7.73
C TRP A 258 4.96 -9.51 -6.89
N THR A 259 3.83 -9.62 -6.18
CA THR A 259 3.60 -10.74 -5.24
C THR A 259 2.36 -11.59 -5.57
N HIS A 260 1.95 -11.65 -6.85
CA HIS A 260 0.74 -12.35 -7.30
C HIS A 260 0.83 -13.89 -7.41
N ARG A 261 1.86 -14.53 -6.83
CA ARG A 261 1.90 -15.99 -6.77
C ARG A 261 0.70 -16.53 -5.98
N ASP A 262 -0.08 -17.41 -6.59
CA ASP A 262 -1.16 -18.21 -5.96
C ASP A 262 -2.35 -17.42 -5.38
N SER A 263 -2.62 -16.20 -5.89
CA SER A 263 -3.78 -15.43 -5.46
C SER A 263 -5.11 -16.09 -5.82
N SER A 264 -6.00 -16.35 -4.86
CA SER A 264 -7.36 -16.85 -5.11
C SER A 264 -8.32 -15.80 -5.69
N VAL A 265 -8.06 -14.51 -5.45
CA VAL A 265 -8.88 -13.37 -5.91
C VAL A 265 -8.44 -12.82 -7.27
N ALA A 266 -7.16 -12.99 -7.60
CA ALA A 266 -6.59 -12.64 -8.90
C ALA A 266 -5.59 -13.72 -9.31
N PRO A 267 -6.05 -14.95 -9.60
CA PRO A 267 -5.18 -16.09 -9.89
C PRO A 267 -4.30 -15.79 -11.09
N TRP A 268 -3.04 -16.22 -11.06
CA TRP A 268 -2.10 -15.98 -12.15
C TRP A 268 -2.67 -16.39 -13.51
N ALA A 269 -3.44 -17.48 -13.57
CA ALA A 269 -4.14 -17.94 -14.78
C ALA A 269 -5.17 -16.93 -15.35
N SER A 270 -5.65 -15.97 -14.55
CA SER A 270 -6.50 -14.86 -15.02
C SER A 270 -5.71 -13.77 -15.75
N PHE A 271 -4.38 -13.73 -15.60
CA PHE A 271 -3.46 -12.89 -16.36
C PHE A 271 -3.01 -13.63 -17.62
N GLY A 272 -3.94 -13.91 -18.53
CA GLY A 272 -3.67 -14.67 -19.76
C GLY A 272 -3.18 -13.82 -20.94
N CYS A 273 -2.59 -14.50 -21.94
CA CYS A 273 -2.70 -14.08 -23.33
C CYS A 273 -4.16 -14.21 -23.75
N GLY A 274 -4.99 -13.22 -23.46
CA GLY A 274 -6.27 -13.09 -24.17
C GLY A 274 -5.96 -12.89 -25.64
N SER A 275 -6.44 -13.79 -26.50
CA SER A 275 -6.31 -13.74 -27.97
C SER A 275 -7.06 -12.57 -28.63
N GLY A 276 -7.35 -11.51 -27.89
CA GLY A 276 -7.96 -10.28 -28.35
C GLY A 276 -7.60 -9.17 -27.37
N SER A 277 -7.25 -8.01 -27.91
CA SER A 277 -6.79 -6.79 -27.25
C SER A 277 -7.82 -6.13 -26.31
N GLY A 278 -8.43 -6.88 -25.39
CA GLY A 278 -9.57 -6.40 -24.60
C GLY A 278 -9.84 -7.09 -23.26
N SER A 279 -8.95 -7.96 -22.74
CA SER A 279 -9.05 -8.37 -21.33
C SER A 279 -8.23 -7.41 -20.46
N ASN A 280 -8.85 -6.82 -19.44
CA ASN A 280 -8.23 -5.81 -18.54
C ASN A 280 -6.98 -6.32 -17.77
N ASN A 281 -6.62 -7.59 -17.93
CA ASN A 281 -5.58 -8.30 -17.18
C ASN A 281 -4.53 -8.96 -18.10
N SER A 282 -4.34 -8.51 -19.35
CA SER A 282 -3.35 -9.13 -20.24
C SER A 282 -1.91 -8.83 -19.82
N CYS A 283 -1.11 -9.86 -19.51
CA CYS A 283 0.33 -9.73 -19.29
C CYS A 283 1.03 -9.33 -20.61
N PRO A 284 1.80 -8.23 -20.66
CA PRO A 284 2.43 -7.74 -21.91
C PRO A 284 3.54 -8.65 -22.45
N TYR A 285 3.98 -9.65 -21.68
CA TYR A 285 4.97 -10.64 -22.09
C TYR A 285 4.37 -12.03 -22.25
N CYS A 286 3.05 -12.16 -22.27
CA CYS A 286 2.37 -13.46 -22.28
C CYS A 286 2.81 -14.34 -23.48
N ASN A 287 3.16 -13.74 -24.62
CA ASN A 287 3.66 -14.43 -25.81
C ASN A 287 5.11 -14.94 -25.67
N LYS A 288 5.83 -14.51 -24.64
CA LYS A 288 7.16 -15.01 -24.25
C LYS A 288 7.07 -16.10 -23.18
N HIS A 289 5.87 -16.45 -22.72
CA HIS A 289 5.67 -17.51 -21.74
C HIS A 289 5.60 -18.86 -22.47
N ALA A 290 6.33 -19.86 -21.98
CA ALA A 290 6.06 -21.24 -22.34
C ALA A 290 4.74 -21.71 -21.68
N ALA A 291 4.12 -22.79 -22.17
CA ALA A 291 2.92 -23.37 -21.55
C ALA A 291 3.15 -23.83 -20.09
N SER A 292 4.40 -24.01 -19.69
CA SER A 292 4.86 -24.35 -18.33
C SER A 292 5.60 -23.18 -17.67
N TYR A 293 4.97 -22.00 -17.65
CA TYR A 293 5.60 -20.78 -17.15
C TYR A 293 5.76 -20.80 -15.62
N ASP A 294 6.99 -20.65 -15.12
CA ASP A 294 7.28 -20.61 -13.69
C ASP A 294 6.78 -19.27 -13.10
N PRO A 295 5.87 -19.28 -12.11
CA PRO A 295 5.38 -18.06 -11.47
C PRO A 295 6.49 -17.20 -10.86
N ASN A 296 7.68 -17.75 -10.57
CA ASN A 296 8.82 -16.98 -10.09
C ASN A 296 9.49 -16.09 -11.16
N THR A 297 9.17 -16.29 -12.44
CA THR A 297 9.87 -15.61 -13.55
C THR A 297 9.57 -14.10 -13.61
N HIS A 298 8.46 -13.63 -13.03
CA HIS A 298 8.09 -12.20 -12.97
C HIS A 298 8.12 -11.59 -11.56
N LEU A 299 8.32 -12.41 -10.53
CA LEU A 299 8.09 -12.04 -9.12
C LEU A 299 9.39 -11.89 -8.33
N ASP A 300 10.54 -11.95 -9.03
CA ASP A 300 11.91 -11.64 -8.62
C ASP A 300 12.79 -11.52 -9.89
N ALA A 301 12.22 -10.91 -10.93
CA ALA A 301 12.86 -10.87 -12.24
C ALA A 301 14.04 -9.89 -12.19
N GLN A 302 15.22 -10.49 -12.07
CA GLN A 302 16.46 -9.85 -12.46
C GLN A 302 16.30 -9.31 -13.88
N CYS A 303 16.90 -8.16 -14.17
CA CYS A 303 17.03 -7.76 -15.55
C CYS A 303 17.85 -8.83 -16.30
N PRO A 304 17.45 -9.23 -17.52
CA PRO A 304 18.13 -10.31 -18.26
C PRO A 304 19.63 -10.07 -18.47
N ASP A 305 20.05 -8.81 -18.49
CA ASP A 305 21.41 -8.34 -18.68
C ASP A 305 22.17 -8.08 -17.36
N SER A 306 21.50 -8.11 -16.21
CA SER A 306 22.13 -7.85 -14.92
C SER A 306 21.41 -8.54 -13.75
N PRO A 307 22.06 -9.50 -13.06
CA PRO A 307 21.43 -10.22 -11.96
C PRO A 307 21.17 -9.35 -10.72
N SER A 308 21.88 -8.23 -10.59
CA SER A 308 21.74 -7.27 -9.49
C SER A 308 20.71 -6.18 -9.75
N ALA A 309 20.14 -6.13 -10.96
CA ALA A 309 19.16 -5.15 -11.36
C ALA A 309 17.75 -5.74 -11.30
N CYS A 310 16.80 -4.95 -10.84
CA CYS A 310 15.38 -5.27 -10.72
C CYS A 310 14.60 -4.57 -11.84
N CYS A 311 13.90 -5.32 -12.68
CA CYS A 311 13.18 -4.77 -13.82
C CYS A 311 11.65 -4.77 -13.59
N PHE A 312 11.03 -3.58 -13.58
CA PHE A 312 9.61 -3.32 -13.33
C PHE A 312 8.98 -2.60 -14.54
N ASN A 313 8.51 -3.35 -15.54
CA ASN A 313 7.80 -2.84 -16.73
C ASN A 313 8.27 -1.45 -17.23
N GLY A 314 9.53 -1.33 -17.64
CA GLY A 314 10.08 -0.06 -18.13
C GLY A 314 10.85 0.75 -17.11
N VAL A 315 10.69 0.45 -15.82
CA VAL A 315 11.57 0.95 -14.76
C VAL A 315 12.62 -0.11 -14.45
N ARG A 316 13.87 0.26 -14.40
CA ARG A 316 14.97 -0.56 -13.91
C ARG A 316 15.52 0.06 -12.63
N MET A 317 15.56 -0.72 -11.56
CA MET A 317 16.13 -0.31 -10.27
C MET A 317 17.34 -1.18 -9.98
N GLU A 318 18.50 -0.57 -9.81
CA GLU A 318 19.74 -1.22 -9.42
C GLU A 318 20.07 -0.78 -7.99
N PRO A 319 19.59 -1.52 -6.99
CA PRO A 319 19.98 -1.26 -5.60
C PRO A 319 21.48 -1.49 -5.43
N TYR A 320 22.14 -0.60 -4.72
CA TYR A 320 23.47 -0.86 -4.20
C TYR A 320 23.35 -1.86 -3.04
N ILE A 321 24.41 -2.65 -2.79
CA ILE A 321 24.44 -3.56 -1.65
C ILE A 321 24.24 -2.75 -0.38
N PHE A 322 23.17 -3.09 0.33
CA PHE A 322 22.81 -2.48 1.60
C PHE A 322 23.02 -3.53 2.69
N ASN A 323 23.82 -3.18 3.70
CA ASN A 323 24.17 -4.07 4.80
C ASN A 323 24.41 -3.27 6.08
N ASN A 324 24.82 -3.93 7.16
CA ASN A 324 25.07 -3.29 8.45
C ASN A 324 26.21 -2.24 8.46
N ARG A 325 26.95 -2.09 7.35
CA ARG A 325 28.00 -1.08 7.18
C ARG A 325 27.52 0.15 6.41
N THR A 326 26.41 0.06 5.68
CA THR A 326 25.85 1.20 4.94
C THR A 326 24.97 2.04 5.85
N THR A 327 25.06 3.37 5.71
CA THR A 327 24.29 4.35 6.51
C THR A 327 23.03 4.85 5.79
N GLY A 328 22.85 4.49 4.52
CA GLY A 328 21.73 4.89 3.69
C GLY A 328 21.56 3.94 2.51
N MET A 329 20.40 4.01 1.87
CA MET A 329 20.08 3.20 0.71
C MET A 329 20.41 4.00 -0.55
N ALA A 330 21.03 3.35 -1.53
CA ALA A 330 21.38 3.98 -2.80
C ALA A 330 20.90 3.12 -3.98
N TYR A 331 20.51 3.80 -5.06
CA TYR A 331 19.96 3.18 -6.27
C TYR A 331 20.43 3.92 -7.51
N ASN A 332 20.74 3.16 -8.56
CA ASN A 332 20.58 3.68 -9.92
C ASN A 332 19.19 3.30 -10.41
N ALA A 333 18.43 4.26 -10.90
CA ALA A 333 17.13 4.01 -11.51
C ALA A 333 17.16 4.42 -12.97
N THR A 334 16.48 3.69 -13.82
CA THR A 334 16.28 4.05 -15.23
C THR A 334 14.81 3.93 -15.56
N PHE A 335 14.24 4.97 -16.12
CA PHE A 335 12.86 5.03 -16.59
C PHE A 335 12.87 5.09 -18.11
N ASN A 336 12.32 4.06 -18.75
CA ASN A 336 11.93 4.11 -20.14
C ASN A 336 10.53 4.70 -20.19
N LEU A 337 10.37 5.81 -20.89
CA LEU A 337 9.15 6.60 -20.94
C LEU A 337 8.62 6.62 -22.39
N THR A 338 7.38 7.06 -22.56
CA THR A 338 6.78 7.26 -23.90
C THR A 338 6.32 8.69 -24.02
N LYS A 339 6.58 9.36 -25.14
CA LYS A 339 6.04 10.69 -25.48
C LYS A 339 5.66 10.77 -26.95
N ALA A 340 4.86 11.76 -27.34
CA ALA A 340 4.63 11.99 -28.76
C ALA A 340 5.95 12.39 -29.46
N ALA A 341 6.23 11.79 -30.62
CA ALA A 341 7.48 12.05 -31.35
C ALA A 341 7.62 13.53 -31.79
N SER A 342 6.51 14.25 -31.94
CA SER A 342 6.48 15.68 -32.25
C SER A 342 6.85 16.57 -31.06
N GLU A 343 6.83 16.05 -29.83
CA GLU A 343 7.12 16.82 -28.63
C GLU A 343 8.58 16.66 -28.22
N ALA A 344 9.25 17.75 -27.91
CA ALA A 344 10.57 17.74 -27.29
C ALA A 344 10.45 18.00 -25.78
N ALA A 345 11.12 17.18 -24.97
CA ALA A 345 11.29 17.43 -23.54
C ALA A 345 12.38 18.49 -23.36
N VAL A 346 11.99 19.66 -22.87
CA VAL A 346 12.89 20.78 -22.57
C VAL A 346 13.33 20.75 -21.10
N CYS A 347 12.52 20.10 -20.26
CA CYS A 347 12.77 19.93 -18.84
C CYS A 347 12.42 18.50 -18.41
N VAL A 348 13.27 17.93 -17.56
CA VAL A 348 13.00 16.68 -16.84
C VAL A 348 13.19 16.94 -15.36
N GLU A 349 12.19 16.62 -14.55
CA GLU A 349 12.22 16.70 -13.10
C GLU A 349 12.12 15.29 -12.51
N ALA A 350 12.80 15.05 -11.41
CA ALA A 350 12.68 13.83 -10.64
C ALA A 350 12.42 14.16 -9.18
N TYR A 351 11.54 13.40 -8.53
CA TYR A 351 11.17 13.58 -7.13
C TYR A 351 11.25 12.25 -6.39
N LEU A 352 11.83 12.28 -5.18
CA LEU A 352 11.74 11.20 -4.21
C LEU A 352 10.69 11.59 -3.16
N LEU A 353 9.70 10.74 -2.94
CA LEU A 353 8.51 11.03 -2.14
C LEU A 353 8.32 9.97 -1.04
N SER A 354 7.79 10.39 0.10
CA SER A 354 7.32 9.54 1.20
C SER A 354 5.79 9.51 1.30
N LYS A 355 5.22 8.47 1.91
CA LYS A 355 3.81 8.46 2.30
C LYS A 355 3.61 8.97 3.74
N SER A 356 2.47 9.59 3.99
CA SER A 356 2.00 9.92 5.33
C SER A 356 1.80 8.65 6.14
N PRO A 357 2.27 8.59 7.40
CA PRO A 357 2.03 7.44 8.26
C PRO A 357 0.54 7.30 8.64
N LEU A 358 -0.21 8.42 8.67
CA LEU A 358 -1.60 8.47 9.12
C LEU A 358 -2.61 8.04 8.03
N THR A 359 -2.38 8.50 6.80
CA THR A 359 -3.32 8.28 5.69
C THR A 359 -2.85 7.17 4.74
N GLY A 360 -1.55 6.94 4.64
CA GLY A 360 -0.98 6.11 3.56
C GLY A 360 -1.00 6.77 2.19
N GLU A 361 -1.38 8.05 2.14
CA GLU A 361 -1.36 8.85 0.92
C GLU A 361 -0.06 9.65 0.85
N TYR A 362 0.29 10.10 -0.36
CA TYR A 362 1.37 11.07 -0.53
C TYR A 362 0.91 12.41 0.03
N ASP A 363 1.60 12.90 1.07
CA ASP A 363 1.33 14.19 1.70
C ASP A 363 2.07 15.35 1.01
N GLY A 364 2.66 15.09 -0.16
CA GLY A 364 3.49 16.06 -0.88
C GLY A 364 4.90 16.23 -0.29
N SER A 365 5.29 15.44 0.71
CA SER A 365 6.65 15.48 1.25
C SER A 365 7.67 15.04 0.19
N ILE A 366 8.38 16.01 -0.35
CA ILE A 366 9.51 15.81 -1.26
C ILE A 366 10.77 15.60 -0.41
N LEU A 367 11.32 14.39 -0.46
CA LEU A 367 12.59 14.04 0.20
C LEU A 367 13.80 14.56 -0.60
N GLY A 368 13.67 14.57 -1.92
CA GLY A 368 14.69 15.09 -2.83
C GLY A 368 14.09 15.43 -4.18
N ALA A 369 14.69 16.41 -4.86
CA ALA A 369 14.31 16.83 -6.21
C ALA A 369 15.57 17.00 -7.06
N ALA A 370 15.46 16.71 -8.34
CA ALA A 370 16.50 16.97 -9.34
C ALA A 370 15.86 17.45 -10.63
N SER A 371 16.58 18.29 -11.38
CA SER A 371 16.14 18.80 -12.67
C SER A 371 17.25 18.68 -13.72
N TRP A 372 16.86 18.47 -14.97
CA TRP A 372 17.72 18.48 -16.15
C TRP A 372 17.09 19.33 -17.24
N GLY A 373 17.90 20.14 -17.92
CA GLY A 373 17.44 21.07 -18.95
C GLY A 373 16.93 22.40 -18.40
N TRP A 374 16.20 23.14 -19.23
CA TRP A 374 15.61 24.43 -18.87
C TRP A 374 14.26 24.21 -18.20
N CYS A 375 14.31 23.70 -16.99
CA CYS A 375 13.14 23.67 -16.13
C CYS A 375 12.84 25.11 -15.71
N PHE A 376 11.71 25.65 -16.19
CA PHE A 376 11.24 26.96 -15.75
C PHE A 376 11.26 26.97 -14.23
N ASP A 377 12.07 27.89 -13.71
CA ASP A 377 12.49 27.94 -12.33
C ASP A 377 11.27 28.09 -11.44
N THR A 378 10.73 26.98 -10.96
CA THR A 378 9.60 27.02 -10.03
C THR A 378 10.12 26.98 -8.60
N VAL A 379 11.29 26.38 -8.31
CA VAL A 379 11.87 26.38 -6.95
C VAL A 379 13.38 26.02 -6.91
N ALA A 380 14.29 26.68 -7.64
CA ALA A 380 15.72 26.64 -7.30
C ALA A 380 16.53 27.72 -8.05
N GLY A 381 16.38 28.97 -7.62
CA GLY A 381 17.15 30.10 -8.13
C GLY A 381 18.66 29.90 -7.99
N GLY A 382 19.34 29.87 -9.13
CA GLY A 382 20.79 29.82 -9.18
C GLY A 382 21.36 29.98 -10.58
N THR A 383 21.44 31.22 -11.08
CA THR A 383 22.62 31.71 -11.80
C THR A 383 22.79 33.21 -11.59
N GLU A 384 23.92 33.55 -10.95
CA GLU A 384 24.75 34.75 -11.13
C GLU A 384 24.07 36.12 -11.14
N GLY A 385 23.86 36.66 -9.93
CA GLY A 385 23.49 38.06 -9.68
C GLY A 385 22.99 38.34 -8.26
N GLY A 386 22.62 37.30 -7.51
CA GLY A 386 21.82 37.43 -6.29
C GLY A 386 22.57 37.35 -4.95
N GLU A 387 23.42 38.33 -4.62
CA GLU A 387 23.78 38.53 -3.19
C GLU A 387 22.90 39.62 -2.55
N GLU A 388 22.61 40.69 -3.29
CA GLU A 388 21.83 41.83 -2.78
C GLU A 388 20.32 41.57 -2.86
N GLU A 389 19.86 40.91 -3.94
CA GLU A 389 18.47 40.43 -4.04
C GLU A 389 18.18 39.26 -3.09
N ALA A 390 19.16 38.39 -2.79
CA ALA A 390 18.99 37.33 -1.79
C ALA A 390 18.88 37.90 -0.37
N LYS A 391 19.64 38.97 -0.05
CA LYS A 391 19.49 39.70 1.22
C LYS A 391 18.15 40.45 1.30
N GLN A 392 17.69 41.07 0.22
CA GLN A 392 16.37 41.70 0.18
C GLN A 392 15.20 40.71 0.21
N GLN A 393 15.33 39.53 -0.42
CA GLN A 393 14.31 38.47 -0.36
C GLN A 393 14.32 37.73 0.98
N ALA A 394 15.48 37.53 1.63
CA ALA A 394 15.56 37.04 3.00
C ALA A 394 14.97 38.06 4.01
N ALA A 395 15.18 39.36 3.78
CA ALA A 395 14.54 40.43 4.55
C ALA A 395 13.03 40.51 4.31
N ARG A 396 12.56 40.36 3.05
CA ARG A 396 11.12 40.27 2.73
C ARG A 396 10.47 39.00 3.29
N ARG A 397 11.15 37.86 3.30
CA ARG A 397 10.66 36.62 3.95
C ARG A 397 10.60 36.77 5.47
N ARG A 398 11.56 37.44 6.10
CA ARG A 398 11.46 37.80 7.52
C ARG A 398 10.33 38.78 7.80
N LEU A 399 10.07 39.74 6.91
CA LEU A 399 8.96 40.69 7.04
C LEU A 399 7.60 40.02 6.82
N LEU A 400 7.48 39.09 5.86
CA LEU A 400 6.25 38.33 5.58
C LEU A 400 5.95 37.27 6.64
N MET A 401 6.97 36.65 7.24
CA MET A 401 6.77 35.74 8.38
C MET A 401 6.51 36.49 9.69
N ALA A 402 7.05 37.71 9.87
CA ALA A 402 6.68 38.57 10.98
C ALA A 402 5.24 39.13 10.85
N ALA A 403 4.81 39.48 9.63
CA ALA A 403 3.43 39.90 9.37
C ALA A 403 2.41 38.75 9.51
N ALA A 404 2.81 37.50 9.27
CA ALA A 404 1.98 36.32 9.52
C ALA A 404 1.82 35.97 11.02
N ALA A 405 2.69 36.49 11.89
CA ALA A 405 2.59 36.31 13.34
C ALA A 405 1.62 37.32 14.00
N ASP A 406 1.44 38.51 13.40
CA ASP A 406 0.53 39.56 13.92
C ASP A 406 -0.86 39.58 13.27
N GLY A 407 -1.13 38.69 12.30
CA GLY A 407 -2.39 38.63 11.53
C GLY A 407 -3.46 37.64 12.03
N ALA A 408 -3.33 37.10 13.24
CA ALA A 408 -4.21 36.04 13.78
C ALA A 408 -5.62 36.50 14.21
N GLY A 409 -6.14 37.63 13.69
CA GLY A 409 -7.38 38.24 14.16
C GLY A 409 -8.59 38.18 13.22
N ALA A 410 -8.42 37.95 11.91
CA ALA A 410 -9.50 38.20 10.93
C ALA A 410 -10.00 36.96 10.13
N GLY A 411 -9.34 35.80 10.25
CA GLY A 411 -9.68 34.59 9.46
C GLY A 411 -10.72 33.65 10.08
N ALA A 412 -11.08 33.83 11.36
CA ALA A 412 -11.95 32.89 12.09
C ALA A 412 -13.40 32.85 11.55
N GLY A 413 -13.91 33.97 11.01
CA GLY A 413 -15.29 34.06 10.54
C GLY A 413 -15.58 33.22 9.29
N GLN A 414 -14.66 33.21 8.31
CA GLN A 414 -14.87 32.44 7.07
C GLN A 414 -14.76 30.93 7.29
N GLN A 415 -13.88 30.51 8.20
CA GLN A 415 -13.73 29.08 8.51
C GLN A 415 -14.94 28.53 9.28
N GLN A 416 -15.53 29.34 10.16
CA GLN A 416 -16.75 28.97 10.89
C GLN A 416 -17.98 28.92 9.96
N GLN A 417 -18.05 29.80 8.95
CA GLN A 417 -19.13 29.79 7.97
C GLN A 417 -19.06 28.58 7.02
N GLN A 418 -17.86 28.14 6.63
CA GLN A 418 -17.67 26.89 5.88
C GLN A 418 -18.03 25.64 6.70
N GLN A 419 -17.71 25.60 8.00
CA GLN A 419 -18.13 24.49 8.86
C GLN A 419 -19.65 24.41 9.03
N GLN A 420 -20.35 25.56 9.13
CA GLN A 420 -21.82 25.56 9.20
C GLN A 420 -22.47 25.06 7.90
N GLN A 421 -21.92 25.41 6.73
CA GLN A 421 -22.44 24.88 5.45
C GLN A 421 -22.23 23.36 5.32
N GLN A 422 -21.09 22.83 5.77
CA GLN A 422 -20.87 21.37 5.76
C GLN A 422 -21.82 20.62 6.71
N GLN A 423 -22.11 21.17 7.89
CA GLN A 423 -23.09 20.55 8.80
C GLN A 423 -24.52 20.56 8.23
N GLN A 424 -24.93 21.62 7.52
CA GLN A 424 -26.24 21.65 6.86
C GLN A 424 -26.36 20.61 5.73
N GLN A 425 -25.29 20.41 4.93
CA GLN A 425 -25.30 19.37 3.89
C GLN A 425 -25.37 17.95 4.48
N GLN A 426 -24.69 17.68 5.59
CA GLN A 426 -24.79 16.38 6.27
C GLN A 426 -26.19 16.11 6.84
N GLN A 427 -26.86 17.13 7.40
CA GLN A 427 -28.24 16.97 7.88
C GLN A 427 -29.23 16.70 6.74
N GLN A 428 -29.07 17.34 5.58
CA GLN A 428 -29.92 17.05 4.41
C GLN A 428 -29.73 15.63 3.88
N GLN A 429 -28.49 15.11 3.84
CA GLN A 429 -28.25 13.73 3.44
C GLN A 429 -28.85 12.70 4.41
N GLN A 430 -28.80 12.95 5.72
CA GLN A 430 -29.44 12.07 6.70
C GLN A 430 -30.97 12.06 6.57
N GLN A 431 -31.61 13.20 6.29
CA GLN A 431 -33.05 13.25 6.05
C GLN A 431 -33.46 12.49 4.78
N GLN A 432 -32.69 12.57 3.70
CA GLN A 432 -32.96 11.80 2.48
C GLN A 432 -32.83 10.28 2.72
N GLN A 433 -31.83 9.84 3.48
CA GLN A 433 -31.69 8.41 3.83
C GLN A 433 -32.85 7.90 4.69
N GLN A 434 -33.33 8.70 5.64
CA GLN A 434 -34.50 8.33 6.45
C GLN A 434 -35.79 8.22 5.60
N GLN A 435 -35.99 9.12 4.63
CA GLN A 435 -37.13 9.04 3.71
C GLN A 435 -37.06 7.79 2.81
N GLN A 436 -35.88 7.44 2.31
CA GLN A 436 -35.72 6.21 1.51
C GLN A 436 -35.99 4.95 2.34
N MET A 437 -35.54 4.89 3.60
CA MET A 437 -35.86 3.76 4.48
C MET A 437 -37.36 3.66 4.76
N GLN A 438 -38.07 4.76 4.99
CA GLN A 438 -39.52 4.74 5.17
C GLN A 438 -40.26 4.23 3.92
N GLN A 439 -39.83 4.63 2.72
CA GLN A 439 -40.42 4.13 1.48
C GLN A 439 -40.18 2.62 1.28
N GLN A 440 -38.97 2.13 1.59
CA GLN A 440 -38.70 0.68 1.53
C GLN A 440 -39.56 -0.10 2.53
N GLN A 441 -39.76 0.42 3.73
CA GLN A 441 -40.57 -0.24 4.75
C GLN A 441 -42.06 -0.30 4.35
N GLN A 442 -42.60 0.74 3.71
CA GLN A 442 -43.96 0.72 3.16
C GLN A 442 -44.10 -0.28 2.00
N GLN A 443 -43.10 -0.40 1.12
CA GLN A 443 -43.14 -1.41 0.05
C GLN A 443 -43.11 -2.85 0.59
N GLN A 444 -42.33 -3.12 1.65
CA GLN A 444 -42.33 -4.44 2.30
C GLN A 444 -43.69 -4.77 2.94
N GLN A 445 -44.37 -3.80 3.56
CA GLN A 445 -45.71 -4.04 4.12
C GLN A 445 -46.75 -4.35 3.03
N GLN A 446 -46.69 -3.71 1.86
CA GLN A 446 -47.60 -4.03 0.75
C GLN A 446 -47.36 -5.42 0.17
N GLN A 447 -46.10 -5.88 0.08
CA GLN A 447 -45.80 -7.23 -0.40
C GLN A 447 -46.28 -8.34 0.55
N GLN A 448 -46.30 -8.09 1.87
CA GLN A 448 -46.81 -9.08 2.84
C GLN A 448 -48.34 -9.24 2.81
N GLN A 449 -49.10 -8.28 2.29
CA GLN A 449 -50.57 -8.39 2.22
C GLN A 449 -51.09 -9.12 0.97
N GLN A 450 -50.30 -9.25 -0.10
CA GLN A 450 -50.74 -9.96 -1.30
C GLN A 450 -50.93 -11.48 -1.16
N PRO A 451 -50.11 -12.26 -0.41
CA PRO A 451 -50.30 -13.71 -0.35
C PRO A 451 -51.56 -14.13 0.41
N VAL A 452 -52.08 -13.30 1.34
CA VAL A 452 -53.26 -13.67 2.13
C VAL A 452 -54.53 -13.70 1.27
N VAL A 453 -54.68 -12.75 0.34
CA VAL A 453 -55.85 -12.71 -0.54
C VAL A 453 -55.89 -13.91 -1.49
N VAL A 454 -54.73 -14.32 -2.02
CA VAL A 454 -54.64 -15.47 -2.94
C VAL A 454 -54.99 -16.79 -2.22
N VAL A 455 -54.49 -16.99 -0.99
CA VAL A 455 -54.78 -18.20 -0.22
C VAL A 455 -56.26 -18.29 0.14
N VAL A 456 -56.90 -17.20 0.56
CA VAL A 456 -58.34 -17.19 0.89
C VAL A 456 -59.19 -17.53 -0.33
N VAL A 457 -58.87 -16.97 -1.52
CA VAL A 457 -59.60 -17.28 -2.75
C VAL A 457 -59.45 -18.76 -3.14
N VAL A 458 -58.23 -19.31 -3.06
CA VAL A 458 -58.00 -20.73 -3.38
C VAL A 458 -58.79 -21.65 -2.45
N VAL A 459 -58.79 -21.37 -1.15
CA VAL A 459 -59.53 -22.19 -0.17
C VAL A 459 -61.04 -22.15 -0.45
N VAL A 460 -61.60 -20.97 -0.76
CA VAL A 460 -63.03 -20.85 -1.09
C VAL A 460 -63.38 -21.63 -2.36
N VAL A 461 -62.55 -21.56 -3.41
CA VAL A 461 -62.79 -22.34 -4.64
C VAL A 461 -62.75 -23.83 -4.37
N VAL A 462 -61.76 -24.31 -3.59
CA VAL A 462 -61.65 -25.74 -3.23
C VAL A 462 -62.88 -26.22 -2.48
N VAL A 463 -63.36 -25.45 -1.50
CA VAL A 463 -64.56 -25.81 -0.73
C VAL A 463 -65.79 -25.88 -1.63
N VAL A 464 -65.98 -24.91 -2.53
CA VAL A 464 -67.11 -24.92 -3.47
C VAL A 464 -67.05 -26.15 -4.38
N VAL A 465 -65.88 -26.49 -4.92
CA VAL A 465 -65.72 -27.68 -5.77
C VAL A 465 -66.05 -28.96 -5.01
N VAL A 466 -65.57 -29.10 -3.77
CA VAL A 466 -65.86 -30.27 -2.93
C VAL A 466 -67.36 -30.39 -2.67
N VAL A 467 -68.04 -29.29 -2.33
CA VAL A 467 -69.50 -29.30 -2.10
C VAL A 467 -70.24 -29.71 -3.37
N VAL A 468 -69.87 -29.18 -4.53
CA VAL A 468 -70.48 -29.56 -5.82
C VAL A 468 -70.29 -31.04 -6.11
N VAL A 469 -69.09 -31.58 -5.90
CA VAL A 469 -68.81 -33.01 -6.11
C VAL A 469 -69.66 -33.88 -5.19
N VAL A 470 -69.76 -33.54 -3.90
CA VAL A 470 -70.58 -34.29 -2.94
C VAL A 470 -72.06 -34.29 -3.35
N VAL A 471 -72.59 -33.13 -3.76
CA VAL A 471 -73.97 -33.02 -4.22
C VAL A 471 -74.20 -33.87 -5.48
N VAL A 472 -73.28 -33.84 -6.45
CA VAL A 472 -73.38 -34.67 -7.66
C VAL A 472 -73.37 -36.15 -7.33
N VAL A 473 -72.47 -36.59 -6.44
CA VAL A 473 -72.41 -37.99 -5.99
C VAL A 473 -73.70 -38.41 -5.28
N MET A 474 -74.24 -37.57 -4.40
CA MET A 474 -75.51 -37.85 -3.73
C MET A 474 -76.68 -37.94 -4.71
N VAL A 475 -76.75 -37.06 -5.72
CA VAL A 475 -77.78 -37.10 -6.77
C VAL A 475 -77.65 -38.36 -7.64
N MET A 476 -76.42 -38.78 -7.95
CA MET A 476 -76.16 -40.02 -8.70
C MET A 476 -76.56 -41.26 -7.89
N ALA A 477 -76.26 -41.29 -6.59
CA ALA A 477 -76.61 -42.40 -5.71
C ALA A 477 -78.12 -42.50 -5.45
N GLY A 478 -78.84 -41.38 -5.44
CA GLY A 478 -80.30 -41.32 -5.25
C GLY A 478 -81.14 -41.70 -6.47
N ARG A 479 -80.53 -42.08 -7.60
CA ARG A 479 -81.22 -42.53 -8.83
C ARG A 479 -81.18 -44.05 -9.06
N SER A 480 -80.94 -44.82 -7.99
CA SER A 480 -80.97 -46.30 -8.00
C SER A 480 -82.37 -46.85 -7.77
#